data_AF-A0A2I1EW39-F1
#
_entry.id   AF-A0A2I1EW39-F1
#
_cell.length_a   1.000
_cell.length_b   1.000
_cell.length_c   1.000
_cell.angle_alpha   90.00
_cell.angle_beta   90.00
_cell.angle_gamma   90.00
#
_symmetry.space_group_name_H-M   'P 1'
#
loop_
_entity.id
_entity.type
_entity.pdbx_description
1 polymer ?
#
loop_
_entity_poly.entity_id
_entity_poly.type
_entity_poly.pdbx_seq_one_letter_code
_entity_poly.pdbx_strand_id
1 'polypeptide(L)'
;MFKQNPQKWFDKTYFKDKEENIDIKKGDIRNILGRKSNLHGSLKIEDFTKLKSINLKKLKLTSLEIINCSQLTRVNLSEHIKLENLFISKCPRLTKLDCSHSQLNELTNLDVSNLIELDCSNTLIKKLSLNLCPDIIRLNCSNNNKLVNLDVSNCFKLKFLDCSQSKLTKLDLRNCPESIEVIKPPGCVITRKKEKIKNILIIGCTGSGKSTLANVLTGTEDFKESEYGVSKTKSFQKGDFEWEGTKYCAIDTIGIGNTKLSIKLVSNRIAEGVLSIPEGISQVLLVVGKNFTDEINTLGLFGSDIFGYTTIVRTKFSNFKNRDICEKDKEKLCGESETNVKIVKSCKGIIYVDNPPIRIFDFDDNDDDDDDDGKEANIRINRRTREKSRIILLDHLKKVCQEEVQIHMGIDV
;
A
#
# COMPACT_ATOMS: atom_id res chain seq x y z
N MET A 1 11.99 42.24 5.82
CA MET A 1 12.11 41.46 4.56
C MET A 1 10.71 41.00 4.20
N PHE A 2 10.13 41.47 3.10
CA PHE A 2 8.76 41.07 2.74
C PHE A 2 8.78 39.63 2.24
N LYS A 3 8.16 38.70 2.98
CA LYS A 3 7.95 37.33 2.54
C LYS A 3 6.84 37.35 1.51
N GLN A 4 7.13 36.91 0.29
CA GLN A 4 6.12 36.79 -0.76
C GLN A 4 5.83 35.31 -1.04
N ASN A 5 4.60 35.04 -1.47
CA ASN A 5 4.09 33.69 -1.72
C ASN A 5 4.79 33.09 -2.97
N PRO A 6 5.54 31.98 -2.85
CA PRO A 6 6.21 31.32 -3.97
C PRO A 6 5.25 30.94 -5.10
N GLN A 7 4.06 30.42 -4.78
CA GLN A 7 3.06 30.01 -5.77
C GLN A 7 2.65 31.17 -6.68
N LYS A 8 2.25 32.30 -6.07
CA LYS A 8 1.78 33.47 -6.83
C LYS A 8 2.85 34.02 -7.77
N TRP A 9 4.12 33.94 -7.37
CA TRP A 9 5.23 34.33 -8.24
C TRP A 9 5.45 33.32 -9.36
N PHE A 10 5.43 32.02 -9.03
CA PHE A 10 5.63 30.94 -9.98
C PHE A 10 4.57 30.95 -11.10
N ASP A 11 3.29 31.05 -10.74
CA ASP A 11 2.16 31.08 -11.68
C ASP A 11 2.19 32.29 -12.63
N LYS A 12 2.81 33.41 -12.20
CA LYS A 12 3.00 34.59 -13.05
C LYS A 12 4.19 34.47 -14.00
N THR A 13 5.14 33.60 -13.67
CA THR A 13 6.45 33.53 -14.35
C THR A 13 6.49 32.40 -15.36
N TYR A 14 5.86 31.26 -15.06
CA TYR A 14 5.99 30.03 -15.84
C TYR A 14 4.64 29.51 -16.33
N PHE A 15 4.62 28.96 -17.55
CA PHE A 15 3.40 28.45 -18.18
C PHE A 15 3.53 26.95 -18.51
N LYS A 16 2.60 26.17 -17.98
CA LYS A 16 2.61 24.68 -17.98
C LYS A 16 2.94 24.04 -19.34
N ASP A 17 2.40 24.60 -20.43
CA ASP A 17 2.49 24.04 -21.78
C ASP A 17 3.77 24.42 -22.54
N LYS A 18 4.58 25.33 -21.98
CA LYS A 18 5.75 25.91 -22.64
C LYS A 18 7.08 25.51 -22.00
N GLU A 19 7.09 25.27 -20.70
CA GLU A 19 8.36 25.06 -19.99
C GLU A 19 8.89 23.62 -20.15
N GLU A 20 10.03 23.49 -20.81
CA GLU A 20 10.83 22.26 -20.76
C GLU A 20 11.83 22.25 -19.60
N ASN A 21 12.31 23.42 -19.17
CA ASN A 21 13.30 23.56 -18.11
C ASN A 21 13.01 24.81 -17.29
N ILE A 22 12.95 24.66 -15.96
CA ILE A 22 12.78 25.78 -15.04
C ILE A 22 14.06 25.93 -14.23
N ASP A 23 14.80 27.02 -14.47
CA ASP A 23 15.99 27.37 -13.69
C ASP A 23 15.81 28.74 -13.03
N ILE A 24 15.48 28.75 -11.74
CA ILE A 24 15.20 30.00 -11.02
C ILE A 24 16.52 30.66 -10.63
N LYS A 25 16.87 31.76 -11.30
CA LYS A 25 18.06 32.55 -11.00
C LYS A 25 17.74 33.68 -10.04
N LYS A 26 18.76 34.15 -9.32
CA LYS A 26 18.65 35.28 -8.39
C LYS A 26 18.21 36.58 -9.11
N GLY A 27 18.52 36.71 -10.40
CA GLY A 27 18.07 37.82 -11.24
C GLY A 27 16.55 37.83 -11.44
N ASP A 28 15.95 36.67 -11.69
CA ASP A 28 14.52 36.53 -12.01
C ASP A 28 13.63 36.98 -10.84
N ILE A 29 14.01 36.58 -9.62
CA ILE A 29 13.32 36.99 -8.38
C ILE A 29 13.46 38.50 -8.18
N ARG A 30 14.66 39.08 -8.40
CA ARG A 30 14.92 40.52 -8.21
C ARG A 30 14.16 41.39 -9.20
N ASN A 31 14.06 40.96 -10.46
CA ASN A 31 13.42 41.72 -11.52
C ASN A 31 11.92 41.86 -11.29
N ILE A 32 11.28 40.87 -10.67
CA ILE A 32 9.84 40.86 -10.42
C ILE A 32 9.48 41.36 -9.01
N LEU A 33 10.29 41.04 -8.00
CA LEU A 33 9.95 41.26 -6.59
C LEU A 33 10.88 42.24 -5.86
N GLY A 34 11.88 42.83 -6.53
CA GLY A 34 12.82 43.80 -5.96
C GLY A 34 13.97 43.22 -5.11
N ARG A 35 14.91 44.06 -4.65
CA ARG A 35 16.19 43.63 -4.01
C ARG A 35 16.06 42.95 -2.62
N LYS A 36 14.94 43.11 -1.91
CA LYS A 36 14.75 42.66 -0.51
C LYS A 36 13.69 41.56 -0.34
N SER A 37 13.22 40.94 -1.42
CA SER A 37 12.20 39.88 -1.38
C SER A 37 12.83 38.50 -1.24
N ASN A 38 12.24 37.67 -0.38
CA ASN A 38 12.50 36.24 -0.33
C ASN A 38 11.17 35.52 -0.57
N LEU A 39 11.20 34.52 -1.45
CA LEU A 39 10.08 33.61 -1.65
C LEU A 39 10.18 32.50 -0.60
N HIS A 40 9.21 32.47 0.30
CA HIS A 40 9.16 31.53 1.41
C HIS A 40 7.76 30.97 1.56
N GLY A 41 7.64 29.64 1.65
CA GLY A 41 6.36 28.97 1.84
C GLY A 41 6.20 27.76 0.93
N SER A 42 4.97 27.46 0.54
CA SER A 42 4.63 26.30 -0.27
C SER A 42 4.71 26.59 -1.78
N LEU A 43 5.01 25.56 -2.56
CA LEU A 43 4.95 25.57 -4.02
C LEU A 43 4.31 24.27 -4.53
N LYS A 44 3.37 24.41 -5.46
CA LYS A 44 2.73 23.34 -6.21
C LYS A 44 3.05 23.51 -7.70
N ILE A 45 3.55 22.44 -8.30
CA ILE A 45 3.88 22.35 -9.72
C ILE A 45 3.05 21.20 -10.27
N GLU A 46 2.02 21.54 -11.04
CA GLU A 46 1.02 20.61 -11.52
C GLU A 46 0.82 20.75 -13.02
N ASP A 47 0.78 19.60 -13.72
CA ASP A 47 0.52 19.48 -15.16
C ASP A 47 1.59 20.10 -16.07
N PHE A 48 2.81 20.31 -15.57
CA PHE A 48 3.97 20.70 -16.38
C PHE A 48 4.49 19.47 -17.15
N THR A 49 3.69 18.96 -18.08
CA THR A 49 3.91 17.68 -18.77
C THR A 49 5.15 17.67 -19.67
N LYS A 50 5.66 18.84 -20.10
CA LYS A 50 6.90 18.95 -20.89
C LYS A 50 8.16 19.17 -20.05
N LEU A 51 8.01 19.44 -18.76
CA LEU A 51 9.11 19.81 -17.88
C LEU A 51 10.06 18.62 -17.66
N LYS A 52 11.32 18.78 -18.06
CA LYS A 52 12.39 17.77 -17.97
C LYS A 52 13.30 18.00 -16.77
N SER A 53 13.51 19.26 -16.40
CA SER A 53 14.38 19.64 -15.29
C SER A 53 13.85 20.85 -14.52
N ILE A 54 14.12 20.88 -13.22
CA ILE A 54 13.76 21.98 -12.35
C ILE A 54 14.85 22.29 -11.33
N ASN A 55 15.16 23.58 -11.17
CA ASN A 55 16.05 24.09 -10.14
C ASN A 55 15.32 25.12 -9.28
N LEU A 56 15.03 24.73 -8.03
CA LEU A 56 14.29 25.54 -7.06
C LEU A 56 15.20 26.19 -6.00
N LYS A 57 16.53 26.04 -6.08
CA LYS A 57 17.52 26.41 -5.03
C LYS A 57 17.40 27.83 -4.47
N LYS A 58 16.77 28.76 -5.19
CA LYS A 58 16.60 30.15 -4.75
C LYS A 58 15.31 30.38 -3.95
N LEU A 59 14.43 29.39 -3.87
CA LEU A 59 13.22 29.42 -3.06
C LEU A 59 13.51 28.85 -1.67
N LYS A 60 12.87 29.42 -0.65
CA LYS A 60 12.91 28.89 0.72
C LYS A 60 11.62 28.14 1.00
N LEU A 61 11.52 26.93 0.45
CA LEU A 61 10.30 26.14 0.51
C LEU A 61 10.13 25.48 1.88
N THR A 62 8.89 25.47 2.37
CA THR A 62 8.45 24.67 3.53
C THR A 62 7.60 23.48 3.09
N SER A 63 6.97 23.56 1.92
CA SER A 63 6.23 22.47 1.29
C SER A 63 6.43 22.52 -0.23
N LEU A 64 6.57 21.35 -0.86
CA LEU A 64 6.64 21.19 -2.30
C LEU A 64 5.77 20.04 -2.77
N GLU A 65 4.90 20.33 -3.73
CA GLU A 65 4.09 19.34 -4.43
C GLU A 65 4.45 19.34 -5.92
N ILE A 66 4.81 18.18 -6.48
CA ILE A 66 5.04 17.97 -7.90
C ILE A 66 4.09 16.88 -8.39
N ILE A 67 3.18 17.25 -9.28
CA ILE A 67 2.09 16.38 -9.74
C ILE A 67 2.04 16.38 -11.26
N ASN A 68 1.95 15.20 -11.87
CA ASN A 68 1.74 15.03 -13.31
C ASN A 68 2.82 15.70 -14.20
N CYS A 69 4.07 15.71 -13.74
CA CYS A 69 5.21 16.19 -14.52
C CYS A 69 5.86 15.00 -15.27
N SER A 70 5.21 14.54 -16.34
CA SER A 70 5.48 13.25 -16.97
C SER A 70 6.87 13.10 -17.61
N GLN A 71 7.53 14.21 -17.93
CA GLN A 71 8.87 14.25 -18.52
C GLN A 71 9.99 14.54 -17.51
N LEU A 72 9.65 14.78 -16.24
CA LEU A 72 10.61 15.22 -15.24
C LEU A 72 11.54 14.07 -14.87
N THR A 73 12.85 14.27 -15.02
CA THR A 73 13.84 13.19 -14.85
C THR A 73 14.59 13.23 -13.53
N ARG A 74 14.79 14.43 -12.97
CA ARG A 74 15.58 14.66 -11.75
C ARG A 74 15.02 15.81 -10.95
N VAL A 75 15.06 15.68 -9.62
CA VAL A 75 14.70 16.73 -8.67
C VAL A 75 15.79 16.82 -7.61
N ASN A 76 16.39 17.99 -7.43
CA ASN A 76 17.38 18.25 -6.38
C ASN A 76 16.87 19.35 -5.44
N LEU A 77 16.72 18.98 -4.17
CA LEU A 77 16.22 19.78 -3.06
C LEU A 77 17.23 19.89 -1.91
N SER A 78 18.48 19.43 -2.07
CA SER A 78 19.53 19.44 -1.02
C SER A 78 19.76 20.80 -0.35
N GLU A 79 19.52 21.91 -1.05
CA GLU A 79 19.65 23.26 -0.50
C GLU A 79 18.40 23.77 0.25
N HIS A 80 17.31 22.98 0.30
CA HIS A 80 16.04 23.34 0.92
C HIS A 80 15.94 22.89 2.38
N ILE A 81 16.81 23.46 3.22
CA ILE A 81 16.96 23.08 4.63
C ILE A 81 15.74 23.26 5.55
N LYS A 82 14.64 23.82 5.03
CA LYS A 82 13.38 24.07 5.77
C LYS A 82 12.18 23.32 5.18
N LEU A 83 12.42 22.43 4.22
CA LEU A 83 11.34 21.68 3.60
C LEU A 83 10.80 20.65 4.60
N GLU A 84 9.55 20.81 5.01
CA GLU A 84 8.88 19.94 5.99
C GLU A 84 7.96 18.92 5.31
N ASN A 85 7.47 19.24 4.10
CA ASN A 85 6.55 18.41 3.34
C ASN A 85 7.00 18.26 1.88
N LEU A 86 7.00 17.03 1.37
CA LEU A 86 7.28 16.72 -0.02
C LEU A 86 6.24 15.73 -0.54
N PHE A 87 5.61 16.06 -1.66
CA PHE A 87 4.66 15.19 -2.34
C PHE A 87 5.04 15.11 -3.83
N ILE A 88 5.30 13.91 -4.33
CA ILE A 88 5.61 13.69 -5.74
C ILE A 88 4.76 12.53 -6.24
N SER A 89 3.94 12.80 -7.25
CA SER A 89 3.08 11.78 -7.87
C SER A 89 2.97 11.96 -9.37
N LYS A 90 2.66 10.86 -10.08
CA LYS A 90 2.48 10.85 -11.54
C LYS A 90 3.69 11.44 -12.28
N CYS A 91 4.90 11.14 -11.81
CA CYS A 91 6.16 11.54 -12.44
C CYS A 91 6.91 10.30 -12.94
N PRO A 92 6.38 9.58 -13.96
CA PRO A 92 6.88 8.27 -14.38
C PRO A 92 8.33 8.28 -14.88
N ARG A 93 8.90 9.42 -15.30
CA ARG A 93 10.29 9.49 -15.77
C ARG A 93 11.29 9.92 -14.69
N LEU A 94 10.85 10.12 -13.44
CA LEU A 94 11.73 10.58 -12.36
C LEU A 94 12.67 9.45 -11.95
N THR A 95 13.96 9.63 -12.21
CA THR A 95 15.01 8.62 -11.93
C THR A 95 15.90 9.01 -10.76
N LYS A 96 16.00 10.31 -10.42
CA LYS A 96 16.80 10.79 -9.29
C LYS A 96 16.05 11.79 -8.44
N LEU A 97 16.03 11.56 -7.14
CA LEU A 97 15.48 12.48 -6.15
C LEU A 97 16.51 12.70 -5.04
N ASP A 98 16.94 13.93 -4.88
CA ASP A 98 17.75 14.37 -3.75
C ASP A 98 16.91 15.33 -2.91
N CYS A 99 16.57 14.91 -1.69
CA CYS A 99 15.88 15.68 -0.67
C CYS A 99 16.69 15.75 0.63
N SER A 100 18.00 15.57 0.52
CA SER A 100 18.93 15.64 1.64
C SER A 100 18.84 16.99 2.39
N HIS A 101 19.23 16.99 3.67
CA HIS A 101 19.26 18.18 4.54
C HIS A 101 17.91 18.88 4.78
N SER A 102 16.80 18.30 4.33
CA SER A 102 15.45 18.82 4.54
C SER A 102 14.90 18.45 5.92
N GLN A 103 13.87 19.15 6.41
CA GLN A 103 13.22 18.87 7.71
C GLN A 103 12.05 17.88 7.59
N LEU A 104 12.11 16.98 6.60
CA LEU A 104 11.06 16.00 6.34
C LEU A 104 10.94 15.02 7.51
N ASN A 105 9.74 14.92 8.09
CA ASN A 105 9.44 13.93 9.14
C ASN A 105 8.96 12.59 8.56
N GLU A 106 8.42 12.62 7.34
CA GLU A 106 7.86 11.48 6.63
C GLU A 106 8.12 11.64 5.12
N LEU A 107 8.33 10.52 4.44
CA LEU A 107 8.48 10.44 2.98
C LEU A 107 7.59 9.31 2.45
N THR A 108 6.30 9.40 2.72
CA THR A 108 5.32 8.34 2.42
C THR A 108 4.67 8.46 1.05
N ASN A 109 4.86 9.60 0.37
CA ASN A 109 4.09 9.97 -0.82
C ASN A 109 4.98 10.08 -2.06
N LEU A 110 5.80 9.05 -2.29
CA LEU A 110 6.61 8.89 -3.49
C LEU A 110 5.95 7.84 -4.38
N ASP A 111 5.08 8.29 -5.29
CA ASP A 111 4.51 7.44 -6.33
C ASP A 111 5.38 7.53 -7.59
N VAL A 112 6.59 6.95 -7.49
CA VAL A 112 7.64 6.99 -8.53
C VAL A 112 8.31 5.62 -8.69
N SER A 113 7.71 4.77 -9.53
CA SER A 113 8.17 3.40 -9.79
C SER A 113 9.56 3.30 -10.40
N ASN A 114 9.95 4.28 -11.22
CA ASN A 114 11.20 4.27 -11.99
C ASN A 114 12.37 4.97 -11.28
N LEU A 115 12.29 5.20 -9.97
CA LEU A 115 13.33 5.88 -9.20
C LEU A 115 14.58 4.99 -9.09
N ILE A 116 15.73 5.49 -9.54
CA ILE A 116 17.03 4.79 -9.54
C ILE A 116 17.89 5.20 -8.33
N GLU A 117 17.80 6.48 -7.94
CA GLU A 117 18.65 7.06 -6.90
C GLU A 117 17.81 7.97 -5.98
N LEU A 118 17.87 7.69 -4.68
CA LEU A 118 17.25 8.50 -3.63
C LEU A 118 18.30 8.91 -2.60
N ASP A 119 18.47 10.22 -2.40
CA ASP A 119 19.14 10.76 -1.23
C ASP A 119 18.11 11.49 -0.34
N CYS A 120 17.89 10.92 0.85
CA CYS A 120 17.11 11.52 1.94
C CYS A 120 17.93 11.55 3.23
N SER A 121 19.25 11.73 3.09
CA SER A 121 20.16 11.87 4.23
C SER A 121 19.94 13.18 4.98
N ASN A 122 20.32 13.21 6.26
CA ASN A 122 20.24 14.42 7.09
C ASN A 122 18.82 15.02 7.15
N THR A 123 17.80 14.15 7.28
CA THR A 123 16.40 14.57 7.48
C THR A 123 15.90 14.18 8.88
N LEU A 124 14.57 14.22 9.10
CA LEU A 124 13.93 13.87 10.38
C LEU A 124 13.03 12.63 10.25
N ILE A 125 13.18 11.86 9.17
CA ILE A 125 12.31 10.74 8.82
C ILE A 125 12.36 9.66 9.90
N LYS A 126 11.18 9.23 10.37
CA LYS A 126 11.04 8.14 11.36
C LYS A 126 10.87 6.76 10.73
N LYS A 127 10.21 6.73 9.57
CA LYS A 127 9.89 5.53 8.80
C LYS A 127 10.08 5.82 7.31
N LEU A 128 10.76 4.93 6.60
CA LEU A 128 10.92 5.02 5.15
C LEU A 128 10.50 3.68 4.53
N SER A 129 9.59 3.72 3.55
CA SER A 129 9.22 2.55 2.76
C SER A 129 9.44 2.86 1.28
N LEU A 130 10.13 1.96 0.59
CA LEU A 130 10.43 2.06 -0.85
C LEU A 130 9.80 0.91 -1.63
N ASN A 131 8.70 0.38 -1.11
CA ASN A 131 8.00 -0.74 -1.73
C ASN A 131 7.48 -0.43 -3.14
N LEU A 132 7.26 0.84 -3.47
CA LEU A 132 6.83 1.28 -4.79
C LEU A 132 8.00 1.73 -5.68
N CYS A 133 9.25 1.45 -5.31
CA CYS A 133 10.44 1.81 -6.08
C CYS A 133 11.30 0.57 -6.40
N PRO A 134 10.81 -0.39 -7.21
CA PRO A 134 11.50 -1.65 -7.47
C PRO A 134 12.84 -1.49 -8.22
N ASP A 135 13.00 -0.38 -8.94
CA ASP A 135 14.18 -0.11 -9.77
C ASP A 135 15.31 0.64 -9.05
N ILE A 136 15.16 0.92 -7.76
CA ILE A 136 16.15 1.69 -7.01
C ILE A 136 17.49 0.93 -6.92
N ILE A 137 18.57 1.62 -7.25
CA ILE A 137 19.94 1.11 -7.26
C ILE A 137 20.75 1.69 -6.10
N ARG A 138 20.50 2.95 -5.73
CA ARG A 138 21.22 3.66 -4.67
C ARG A 138 20.26 4.35 -3.70
N LEU A 139 20.39 4.02 -2.43
CA LEU A 139 19.67 4.67 -1.34
C LEU A 139 20.65 5.25 -0.31
N ASN A 140 20.59 6.56 -0.10
CA ASN A 140 21.23 7.21 1.02
C ASN A 140 20.16 7.78 1.96
N CYS A 141 20.01 7.16 3.13
CA CYS A 141 19.16 7.61 4.23
C CYS A 141 19.98 7.76 5.53
N SER A 142 21.28 8.06 5.41
CA SER A 142 22.18 8.29 6.54
C SER A 142 21.81 9.54 7.36
N ASN A 143 22.33 9.63 8.58
CA ASN A 143 22.16 10.78 9.49
C ASN A 143 20.70 11.07 9.86
N ASN A 144 19.84 10.06 9.80
CA ASN A 144 18.45 10.13 10.24
C ASN A 144 18.29 9.51 11.64
N ASN A 145 18.61 10.28 12.68
CA ASN A 145 18.67 9.80 14.07
C ASN A 145 17.31 9.38 14.70
N LYS A 146 16.20 9.55 13.98
CA LYS A 146 14.85 9.08 14.38
C LYS A 146 14.36 7.90 13.53
N LEU A 147 15.10 7.48 12.51
CA LEU A 147 14.71 6.39 11.63
C LEU A 147 14.80 5.07 12.39
N VAL A 148 13.63 4.47 12.66
CA VAL A 148 13.50 3.19 13.38
C VAL A 148 12.94 2.08 12.50
N ASN A 149 12.43 2.42 11.32
CA ASN A 149 11.89 1.47 10.36
C ASN A 149 12.31 1.87 8.95
N LEU A 150 12.96 0.94 8.26
CA LEU A 150 13.34 1.04 6.86
C LEU A 150 12.84 -0.21 6.14
N ASP A 151 11.94 -0.03 5.19
CA ASP A 151 11.37 -1.09 4.38
C ASP A 151 11.90 -0.98 2.94
N VAL A 152 12.79 -1.91 2.59
CA VAL A 152 13.45 -2.06 1.28
C VAL A 152 13.07 -3.39 0.63
N SER A 153 11.94 -3.97 1.03
CA SER A 153 11.54 -5.32 0.63
C SER A 153 11.50 -5.51 -0.89
N ASN A 154 11.20 -4.45 -1.66
CA ASN A 154 11.08 -4.52 -3.12
C ASN A 154 12.27 -3.97 -3.89
N CYS A 155 13.34 -3.60 -3.19
CA CYS A 155 14.49 -2.98 -3.81
C CYS A 155 15.42 -4.07 -4.38
N PHE A 156 14.93 -4.84 -5.35
CA PHE A 156 15.61 -6.00 -5.93
C PHE A 156 16.89 -5.63 -6.71
N LYS A 157 17.00 -4.38 -7.14
CA LYS A 157 18.15 -3.85 -7.88
C LYS A 157 19.11 -3.03 -7.01
N LEU A 158 18.87 -2.97 -5.69
CA LEU A 158 19.63 -2.13 -4.77
C LEU A 158 21.08 -2.60 -4.65
N LYS A 159 22.03 -1.73 -5.04
CA LYS A 159 23.47 -2.01 -5.00
C LYS A 159 24.19 -1.29 -3.88
N PHE A 160 23.62 -0.18 -3.39
CA PHE A 160 24.19 0.63 -2.32
C PHE A 160 23.10 1.11 -1.38
N LEU A 161 23.31 0.88 -0.09
CA LEU A 161 22.45 1.35 1.00
C LEU A 161 23.30 1.96 2.11
N ASP A 162 23.17 3.27 2.33
CA ASP A 162 23.66 3.92 3.54
C ASP A 162 22.49 4.31 4.44
N CYS A 163 22.38 3.64 5.58
CA CYS A 163 21.43 3.93 6.66
C CYS A 163 22.16 4.22 7.98
N SER A 164 23.44 4.60 7.90
CA SER A 164 24.27 4.92 9.06
C SER A 164 23.68 6.06 9.90
N GLN A 165 24.03 6.09 11.18
CA GLN A 165 23.53 7.10 12.14
C GLN A 165 21.98 7.13 12.26
N SER A 166 21.33 5.98 12.04
CA SER A 166 19.91 5.75 12.33
C SER A 166 19.72 4.97 13.64
N LYS A 167 18.46 4.77 14.06
CA LYS A 167 18.08 3.95 15.22
C LYS A 167 17.56 2.56 14.82
N LEU A 168 17.95 2.09 13.64
CA LEU A 168 17.60 0.74 13.17
C LEU A 168 18.29 -0.31 14.03
N THR A 169 17.50 -1.21 14.62
CA THR A 169 18.00 -2.39 15.35
C THR A 169 18.01 -3.63 14.49
N LYS A 170 17.18 -3.66 13.45
CA LYS A 170 17.06 -4.75 12.47
C LYS A 170 16.91 -4.16 11.08
N LEU A 171 17.44 -4.86 10.09
CA LEU A 171 17.32 -4.51 8.68
C LEU A 171 17.09 -5.79 7.88
N ASP A 172 15.98 -5.86 7.16
CA ASP A 172 15.67 -6.97 6.28
C ASP A 172 16.21 -6.69 4.88
N LEU A 173 17.12 -7.55 4.40
CA LEU A 173 17.74 -7.49 3.08
C LEU A 173 17.53 -8.79 2.29
N ARG A 174 16.58 -9.64 2.68
CA ARG A 174 16.33 -10.96 2.06
C ARG A 174 16.05 -10.89 0.56
N ASN A 175 15.49 -9.78 0.10
CA ASN A 175 15.09 -9.56 -1.29
C ASN A 175 16.04 -8.61 -2.04
N CYS A 176 17.03 -8.06 -1.34
CA CYS A 176 18.10 -7.29 -1.98
C CYS A 176 19.18 -8.24 -2.53
N PRO A 177 19.96 -7.81 -3.54
CA PRO A 177 21.11 -8.57 -4.03
C PRO A 177 22.10 -8.95 -2.91
N GLU A 178 22.74 -10.10 -3.03
CA GLU A 178 23.83 -10.50 -2.10
C GLU A 178 25.05 -9.57 -2.19
N SER A 179 25.27 -8.95 -3.35
CA SER A 179 26.39 -8.03 -3.61
C SER A 179 26.17 -6.58 -3.14
N ILE A 180 25.05 -6.29 -2.47
CA ILE A 180 24.74 -4.93 -1.97
C ILE A 180 25.79 -4.45 -0.95
N GLU A 181 26.31 -3.25 -1.18
CA GLU A 181 27.13 -2.52 -0.21
C GLU A 181 26.21 -1.85 0.82
N VAL A 182 26.42 -2.14 2.10
CA VAL A 182 25.55 -1.67 3.20
C VAL A 182 26.36 -1.00 4.29
N ILE A 183 26.06 0.27 4.54
CA ILE A 183 26.54 1.03 5.70
C ILE A 183 25.36 1.15 6.68
N LYS A 184 25.47 0.54 7.86
CA LYS A 184 24.38 0.43 8.85
C LYS A 184 24.80 0.91 10.24
N PRO A 185 23.87 1.27 11.14
CA PRO A 185 24.26 1.66 12.48
C PRO A 185 24.86 0.47 13.27
N PRO A 186 25.71 0.73 14.28
CA PRO A 186 26.25 -0.29 15.17
C PRO A 186 25.13 -1.12 15.82
N GLY A 187 25.33 -2.43 15.95
CA GLY A 187 24.35 -3.34 16.57
C GLY A 187 23.12 -3.70 15.73
N CYS A 188 22.93 -3.10 14.55
CA CYS A 188 21.84 -3.47 13.66
C CYS A 188 22.03 -4.89 13.09
N VAL A 189 21.03 -5.74 13.29
CA VAL A 189 21.02 -7.13 12.81
C VAL A 189 20.46 -7.19 11.39
N ILE A 190 21.21 -7.79 10.46
CA ILE A 190 20.74 -8.01 9.09
C ILE A 190 20.07 -9.38 8.98
N THR A 191 18.88 -9.41 8.38
CA THR A 191 18.23 -10.66 7.95
C THR A 191 18.41 -10.83 6.44
N ARG A 192 18.99 -11.97 6.02
CA ARG A 192 19.08 -12.38 4.59
C ARG A 192 18.41 -13.71 4.29
N LYS A 193 18.14 -14.52 5.31
CA LYS A 193 17.53 -15.83 5.12
C LYS A 193 16.09 -15.66 4.66
N LYS A 194 15.79 -16.09 3.44
CA LYS A 194 14.41 -16.22 2.95
C LYS A 194 13.69 -17.28 3.77
N GLU A 195 12.87 -16.87 4.73
CA GLU A 195 11.82 -17.70 5.28
C GLU A 195 10.74 -17.92 4.22
N LYS A 196 10.34 -19.18 4.03
CA LYS A 196 9.25 -19.52 3.12
C LYS A 196 7.93 -19.13 3.78
N ILE A 197 7.47 -17.92 3.48
CA ILE A 197 6.18 -17.38 3.93
C ILE A 197 5.22 -17.42 2.74
N LYS A 198 4.02 -17.92 2.96
CA LYS A 198 2.95 -17.95 1.97
C LYS A 198 2.10 -16.69 2.09
N ASN A 199 2.17 -15.83 1.10
CA ASN A 199 1.47 -14.56 1.11
C ASN A 199 0.04 -14.72 0.57
N ILE A 200 -0.93 -14.33 1.38
CA ILE A 200 -2.36 -14.47 1.11
C ILE A 200 -2.95 -13.08 0.89
N LEU A 201 -3.26 -12.74 -0.36
CA LEU A 201 -3.86 -11.44 -0.71
C LEU A 201 -5.39 -11.52 -0.56
N ILE A 202 -5.97 -10.64 0.26
CA ILE A 202 -7.41 -10.61 0.53
C ILE A 202 -8.05 -9.43 -0.20
N ILE A 203 -8.84 -9.70 -1.23
CA ILE A 203 -9.46 -8.68 -2.08
C ILE A 203 -10.99 -8.75 -2.04
N GLY A 204 -11.67 -7.67 -2.42
CA GLY A 204 -13.14 -7.60 -2.42
C GLY A 204 -13.69 -6.21 -2.07
N CYS A 205 -15.00 -6.04 -2.28
CA CYS A 205 -15.69 -4.77 -2.07
C CYS A 205 -15.61 -4.24 -0.64
N THR A 206 -15.82 -2.94 -0.48
CA THR A 206 -15.96 -2.34 0.85
C THR A 206 -17.16 -2.97 1.58
N GLY A 207 -16.98 -3.37 2.84
CA GLY A 207 -18.02 -4.03 3.63
C GLY A 207 -18.23 -5.53 3.36
N SER A 208 -17.43 -6.15 2.48
CA SER A 208 -17.48 -7.62 2.25
C SER A 208 -16.91 -8.46 3.39
N GLY A 209 -16.22 -7.83 4.36
CA GLY A 209 -15.66 -8.51 5.54
C GLY A 209 -14.20 -8.95 5.41
N LYS A 210 -13.40 -8.30 4.54
CA LYS A 210 -11.97 -8.60 4.35
C LYS A 210 -11.14 -8.49 5.63
N SER A 211 -11.21 -7.36 6.33
CA SER A 211 -10.47 -7.14 7.58
C SER A 211 -10.89 -8.13 8.66
N THR A 212 -12.18 -8.45 8.74
CA THR A 212 -12.69 -9.51 9.62
C THR A 212 -12.12 -10.88 9.23
N LEU A 213 -12.05 -11.20 7.93
CA LEU A 213 -11.44 -12.44 7.44
C LEU A 213 -9.94 -12.48 7.77
N ALA A 214 -9.22 -11.35 7.66
CA ALA A 214 -7.81 -11.25 8.04
C ALA A 214 -7.59 -11.46 9.55
N ASN A 215 -8.45 -10.90 10.41
CA ASN A 215 -8.48 -11.19 11.84
C ASN A 215 -8.74 -12.66 12.12
N VAL A 216 -9.71 -13.29 11.44
CA VAL A 216 -10.02 -14.71 11.56
C VAL A 216 -8.84 -15.60 11.11
N LEU A 217 -8.13 -15.24 10.04
CA LEU A 217 -6.95 -15.95 9.54
C LEU A 217 -5.72 -15.79 10.43
N THR A 218 -5.52 -14.62 11.03
CA THR A 218 -4.37 -14.36 11.91
C THR A 218 -4.62 -14.78 13.35
N GLY A 219 -5.89 -14.86 13.77
CA GLY A 219 -6.27 -15.13 15.15
C GLY A 219 -6.10 -13.90 16.04
N THR A 220 -6.16 -12.71 15.43
CA THR A 220 -5.93 -11.41 16.07
C THR A 220 -7.12 -10.48 15.88
N GLU A 221 -7.04 -9.29 16.47
CA GLU A 221 -7.98 -8.19 16.22
C GLU A 221 -7.24 -6.94 15.70
N ASP A 222 -6.08 -7.14 15.07
CA ASP A 222 -5.18 -6.07 14.65
C ASP A 222 -5.71 -5.32 13.42
N PHE A 223 -6.53 -5.98 12.60
CA PHE A 223 -7.14 -5.41 11.42
C PHE A 223 -8.42 -4.66 11.81
N LYS A 224 -8.50 -3.37 11.46
CA LYS A 224 -9.64 -2.51 11.82
C LYS A 224 -10.93 -2.95 11.11
N GLU A 225 -11.87 -3.53 11.84
CA GLU A 225 -13.20 -3.89 11.37
C GLU A 225 -14.17 -2.67 11.34
N SER A 226 -15.15 -2.66 10.44
CA SER A 226 -16.25 -1.69 10.45
C SER A 226 -17.59 -2.35 10.11
N GLU A 227 -18.64 -2.02 10.87
CA GLU A 227 -20.01 -2.49 10.63
C GLU A 227 -20.71 -1.65 9.54
N TYR A 228 -20.40 -0.35 9.49
CA TYR A 228 -20.86 0.57 8.47
C TYR A 228 -19.93 0.48 7.26
N GLY A 229 -20.48 0.39 6.04
CA GLY A 229 -19.78 0.18 4.77
C GLY A 229 -18.80 1.29 4.32
N VAL A 230 -18.17 2.01 5.25
CA VAL A 230 -17.15 3.02 5.03
C VAL A 230 -15.77 2.41 5.29
N SER A 231 -14.89 2.40 4.29
CA SER A 231 -13.55 1.83 4.43
C SER A 231 -12.70 2.68 5.40
N LYS A 232 -12.34 2.13 6.56
CA LYS A 232 -11.35 2.71 7.49
C LYS A 232 -9.90 2.42 7.07
N THR A 233 -9.69 1.43 6.20
CA THR A 233 -8.37 1.01 5.72
C THR A 233 -7.89 1.97 4.63
N LYS A 234 -7.00 2.90 5.00
CA LYS A 234 -6.40 3.88 4.07
C LYS A 234 -5.12 3.38 3.38
N SER A 235 -4.59 2.23 3.81
CA SER A 235 -3.36 1.58 3.35
C SER A 235 -3.43 0.07 3.60
N PHE A 236 -2.60 -0.73 2.93
CA PHE A 236 -2.49 -2.18 3.20
C PHE A 236 -2.18 -2.45 4.68
N GLN A 237 -2.74 -3.54 5.20
CA GLN A 237 -2.40 -4.09 6.52
C GLN A 237 -1.88 -5.51 6.33
N LYS A 238 -0.84 -5.87 7.07
CA LYS A 238 -0.20 -7.20 7.04
C LYS A 238 -0.27 -7.83 8.42
N GLY A 239 -0.46 -9.14 8.47
CA GLY A 239 -0.45 -9.90 9.71
C GLY A 239 0.07 -11.31 9.47
N ASP A 240 1.12 -11.66 10.20
CA ASP A 240 1.77 -12.97 10.12
C ASP A 240 1.01 -13.98 10.98
N PHE A 241 0.94 -15.23 10.52
CA PHE A 241 0.40 -16.35 11.28
C PHE A 241 1.04 -17.67 10.86
N GLU A 242 0.87 -18.69 11.71
CA GLU A 242 1.39 -20.03 11.45
C GLU A 242 0.28 -21.06 11.58
N TRP A 243 0.27 -22.03 10.66
CA TRP A 243 -0.63 -23.18 10.73
C TRP A 243 0.15 -24.44 10.36
N GLU A 244 0.17 -25.40 11.29
CA GLU A 244 0.88 -26.69 11.15
C GLU A 244 2.32 -26.54 10.63
N GLY A 245 3.11 -25.62 11.19
CA GLY A 245 4.50 -25.39 10.81
C GLY A 245 4.70 -24.58 9.51
N THR A 246 3.63 -24.20 8.82
CA THR A 246 3.70 -23.33 7.65
C THR A 246 3.41 -21.89 8.04
N LYS A 247 4.34 -20.98 7.69
CA LYS A 247 4.17 -19.53 7.90
C LYS A 247 3.38 -18.90 6.77
N TYR A 248 2.46 -18.02 7.13
CA TYR A 248 1.61 -17.26 6.22
C TYR A 248 1.64 -15.79 6.60
N CYS A 249 1.41 -14.93 5.62
CA CYS A 249 1.14 -13.51 5.84
C CYS A 249 -0.20 -13.17 5.19
N ALA A 250 -1.18 -12.72 5.97
CA ALA A 250 -2.43 -12.18 5.47
C ALA A 250 -2.24 -10.71 5.09
N ILE A 251 -2.60 -10.34 3.86
CA ILE A 251 -2.56 -8.97 3.37
C ILE A 251 -3.99 -8.48 3.12
N ASP A 252 -4.48 -7.61 4.00
CA ASP A 252 -5.78 -6.95 3.85
C ASP A 252 -5.63 -5.72 2.96
N THR A 253 -6.40 -5.68 1.87
CA THR A 253 -6.38 -4.57 0.92
C THR A 253 -7.46 -3.54 1.23
N ILE A 254 -7.25 -2.32 0.75
CA ILE A 254 -8.30 -1.30 0.72
C ILE A 254 -9.50 -1.86 -0.06
N GLY A 255 -10.71 -1.58 0.42
CA GLY A 255 -11.94 -2.03 -0.23
C GLY A 255 -12.16 -1.35 -1.57
N ILE A 256 -12.73 -2.11 -2.51
CA ILE A 256 -13.18 -1.58 -3.79
C ILE A 256 -14.42 -0.73 -3.54
N GLY A 257 -14.43 0.52 -4.04
CA GLY A 257 -15.57 1.43 -3.95
C GLY A 257 -16.52 1.24 -5.14
N ASN A 258 -17.84 1.28 -4.89
CA ASN A 258 -18.93 1.06 -5.87
C ASN A 258 -19.07 2.13 -6.98
N THR A 259 -18.05 2.95 -7.24
CA THR A 259 -18.12 3.99 -8.28
C THR A 259 -17.49 3.49 -9.58
N LYS A 260 -18.14 3.74 -10.73
CA LYS A 260 -17.73 3.40 -12.11
C LYS A 260 -16.29 3.81 -12.53
N LEU A 261 -15.56 4.53 -11.69
CA LEU A 261 -14.13 4.86 -11.79
C LEU A 261 -13.21 3.74 -11.25
N SER A 262 -13.75 2.56 -10.94
CA SER A 262 -13.17 1.55 -10.03
C SER A 262 -12.04 0.69 -10.60
N ILE A 263 -11.94 0.47 -11.91
CA ILE A 263 -11.06 -0.57 -12.46
C ILE A 263 -9.58 -0.23 -12.30
N LYS A 264 -9.15 0.91 -12.86
CA LYS A 264 -7.75 1.34 -12.80
C LYS A 264 -7.28 1.55 -11.36
N LEU A 265 -8.17 2.01 -10.49
CA LEU A 265 -7.87 2.16 -9.07
C LEU A 265 -7.65 0.79 -8.42
N VAL A 266 -8.48 -0.22 -8.71
CA VAL A 266 -8.34 -1.57 -8.17
C VAL A 266 -7.09 -2.27 -8.69
N SER A 267 -6.82 -2.19 -10.00
CA SER A 267 -5.59 -2.71 -10.59
C SER A 267 -4.36 -2.06 -9.98
N ASN A 268 -4.37 -0.74 -9.78
CA ASN A 268 -3.29 -0.03 -9.09
C ASN A 268 -3.14 -0.49 -7.63
N ARG A 269 -4.23 -0.74 -6.90
CA ARG A 269 -4.14 -1.28 -5.53
C ARG A 269 -3.61 -2.70 -5.51
N ILE A 270 -4.04 -3.57 -6.41
CA ILE A 270 -3.51 -4.93 -6.48
C ILE A 270 -2.02 -4.90 -6.90
N ALA A 271 -1.65 -4.02 -7.83
CA ALA A 271 -0.27 -3.75 -8.20
C ALA A 271 0.56 -3.24 -7.01
N GLU A 272 0.07 -2.26 -6.25
CA GLU A 272 0.71 -1.78 -5.01
C GLU A 272 0.88 -2.93 -3.99
N GLY A 273 -0.13 -3.79 -3.86
CA GLY A 273 -0.12 -4.96 -2.99
C GLY A 273 0.92 -6.00 -3.43
N VAL A 274 0.92 -6.39 -4.70
CA VAL A 274 1.91 -7.30 -5.30
C VAL A 274 3.30 -6.72 -5.16
N LEU A 275 3.47 -5.44 -5.52
CA LEU A 275 4.74 -4.75 -5.34
C LEU A 275 5.13 -4.90 -3.87
N SER A 276 4.30 -4.52 -2.90
CA SER A 276 4.59 -4.66 -1.45
C SER A 276 4.91 -6.08 -0.96
N ILE A 277 4.80 -7.12 -1.78
CA ILE A 277 5.02 -8.53 -1.45
C ILE A 277 6.05 -9.11 -2.45
N PRO A 278 7.34 -8.85 -2.24
CA PRO A 278 8.41 -9.25 -3.16
C PRO A 278 8.57 -10.77 -3.28
N GLU A 279 8.16 -11.53 -2.26
CA GLU A 279 8.15 -12.99 -2.30
C GLU A 279 6.99 -13.55 -3.15
N GLY A 280 6.21 -12.68 -3.79
CA GLY A 280 5.07 -13.05 -4.63
C GLY A 280 3.84 -13.47 -3.83
N ILE A 281 2.71 -13.56 -4.54
CA ILE A 281 1.44 -14.00 -3.96
C ILE A 281 1.34 -15.51 -4.10
N SER A 282 1.05 -16.20 -3.00
CA SER A 282 0.81 -17.65 -3.00
C SER A 282 -0.66 -18.00 -3.24
N GLN A 283 -1.57 -17.14 -2.79
CA GLN A 283 -3.01 -17.33 -2.93
C GLN A 283 -3.74 -15.99 -2.86
N VAL A 284 -4.80 -15.85 -3.64
CA VAL A 284 -5.76 -14.76 -3.55
C VAL A 284 -7.05 -15.29 -2.93
N LEU A 285 -7.59 -14.56 -1.95
CA LEU A 285 -8.91 -14.77 -1.39
C LEU A 285 -9.83 -13.64 -1.85
N LEU A 286 -10.76 -13.97 -2.75
CA LEU A 286 -11.81 -13.05 -3.18
C LEU A 286 -12.97 -13.11 -2.20
N VAL A 287 -13.12 -12.08 -1.38
CA VAL A 287 -14.18 -11.98 -0.39
C VAL A 287 -15.44 -11.40 -1.03
N VAL A 288 -16.43 -12.25 -1.21
CA VAL A 288 -17.73 -11.92 -1.82
C VAL A 288 -18.81 -11.92 -0.76
N GLY A 289 -19.44 -10.75 -0.57
CA GLY A 289 -20.55 -10.54 0.36
C GLY A 289 -21.89 -10.97 -0.25
N LYS A 290 -22.98 -10.25 0.01
CA LYS A 290 -24.31 -10.65 -0.50
C LYS A 290 -24.51 -10.42 -2.00
N ASN A 291 -23.89 -9.39 -2.58
CA ASN A 291 -23.95 -9.08 -4.01
C ASN A 291 -22.73 -9.65 -4.72
N PHE A 292 -22.88 -10.01 -5.99
CA PHE A 292 -21.98 -10.92 -6.70
C PHE A 292 -21.34 -10.31 -7.96
N THR A 293 -22.10 -9.47 -8.66
CA THR A 293 -21.80 -9.07 -10.03
C THR A 293 -20.67 -8.05 -10.10
N ASP A 294 -20.58 -7.14 -9.13
CA ASP A 294 -19.56 -6.09 -9.13
C ASP A 294 -18.18 -6.64 -8.72
N GLU A 295 -18.12 -7.55 -7.73
CA GLU A 295 -16.86 -8.17 -7.27
C GLU A 295 -16.17 -8.96 -8.38
N ILE A 296 -16.95 -9.74 -9.13
CA ILE A 296 -16.41 -10.71 -10.11
C ILE A 296 -16.14 -10.08 -11.46
N ASN A 297 -16.95 -9.12 -11.89
CA ASN A 297 -16.59 -8.28 -13.03
C ASN A 297 -15.31 -7.49 -12.77
N THR A 298 -15.10 -7.05 -11.52
CA THR A 298 -13.84 -6.37 -11.14
C THR A 298 -12.64 -7.31 -11.22
N LEU A 299 -12.84 -8.61 -10.97
CA LEU A 299 -11.81 -9.63 -11.10
C LEU A 299 -11.57 -10.09 -12.54
N GLY A 300 -12.59 -10.11 -13.39
CA GLY A 300 -12.51 -10.43 -14.83
C GLY A 300 -11.56 -9.55 -15.63
N LEU A 301 -11.03 -8.49 -15.01
CA LEU A 301 -10.12 -7.51 -15.58
C LEU A 301 -8.65 -7.82 -15.27
N PHE A 302 -8.38 -8.81 -14.42
CA PHE A 302 -7.05 -9.38 -14.23
C PHE A 302 -6.82 -10.46 -15.28
N GLY A 303 -5.57 -10.62 -15.72
CA GLY A 303 -5.20 -11.66 -16.67
C GLY A 303 -5.67 -13.04 -16.20
N SER A 304 -5.96 -13.93 -17.16
CA SER A 304 -6.50 -15.29 -16.93
C SER A 304 -5.76 -16.09 -15.86
N ASP A 305 -4.48 -15.77 -15.66
CA ASP A 305 -3.57 -16.53 -14.83
C ASP A 305 -3.82 -16.32 -13.32
N ILE A 306 -4.40 -15.20 -12.88
CA ILE A 306 -4.67 -14.95 -11.45
C ILE A 306 -5.74 -15.89 -10.89
N PHE A 307 -6.69 -16.32 -11.73
CA PHE A 307 -7.78 -17.18 -11.30
C PHE A 307 -7.27 -18.53 -10.82
N GLY A 308 -6.21 -19.04 -11.44
CA GLY A 308 -5.53 -20.27 -11.02
C GLY A 308 -5.00 -20.24 -9.59
N TYR A 309 -4.91 -19.07 -8.95
CA TYR A 309 -4.48 -18.85 -7.57
C TYR A 309 -5.57 -18.23 -6.70
N THR A 310 -6.79 -18.10 -7.22
CA THR A 310 -7.89 -17.42 -6.52
C THR A 310 -8.83 -18.44 -5.90
N THR A 311 -9.23 -18.19 -4.66
CA THR A 311 -10.32 -18.90 -3.98
C THR A 311 -11.40 -17.89 -3.68
N ILE A 312 -12.64 -18.21 -4.02
CA ILE A 312 -13.80 -17.38 -3.68
C ILE A 312 -14.19 -17.68 -2.24
N VAL A 313 -14.32 -16.64 -1.41
CA VAL A 313 -14.72 -16.74 0.00
C VAL A 313 -16.07 -16.05 0.17
N ARG A 314 -17.12 -16.85 0.41
CA ARG A 314 -18.48 -16.40 0.72
C ARG A 314 -18.58 -16.12 2.21
N THR A 315 -18.70 -14.84 2.57
CA THR A 315 -18.85 -14.40 3.97
C THR A 315 -20.31 -14.12 4.31
N LYS A 316 -20.60 -13.92 5.61
CA LYS A 316 -21.96 -13.68 6.12
C LYS A 316 -22.93 -14.81 5.75
N PHE A 317 -22.42 -16.05 5.77
CA PHE A 317 -23.15 -17.24 5.33
C PHE A 317 -23.40 -18.17 6.52
N SER A 318 -24.42 -17.88 7.33
CA SER A 318 -24.67 -18.58 8.60
C SER A 318 -24.77 -20.11 8.50
N ASN A 319 -25.26 -20.63 7.36
CA ASN A 319 -25.38 -22.06 7.09
C ASN A 319 -24.17 -22.66 6.36
N PHE A 320 -22.97 -22.10 6.53
CA PHE A 320 -21.76 -22.49 5.80
C PHE A 320 -21.31 -23.95 5.96
N LYS A 321 -21.88 -24.67 6.94
CA LYS A 321 -21.62 -26.11 7.13
C LYS A 321 -22.55 -27.02 6.34
N ASN A 322 -23.67 -26.50 5.84
CA ASN A 322 -24.65 -27.28 5.11
C ASN A 322 -24.24 -27.31 3.62
N ARG A 323 -23.75 -28.47 3.18
CA ARG A 323 -23.26 -28.68 1.81
C ARG A 323 -24.32 -28.42 0.74
N ASP A 324 -25.57 -28.81 0.98
CA ASP A 324 -26.66 -28.62 0.02
C ASP A 324 -27.01 -27.14 -0.15
N ILE A 325 -26.95 -26.36 0.94
CA ILE A 325 -27.16 -24.91 0.89
C ILE A 325 -26.00 -24.22 0.17
N CYS A 326 -24.76 -24.66 0.41
CA CYS A 326 -23.58 -24.17 -0.30
C CYS A 326 -23.63 -24.47 -1.80
N GLU A 327 -23.98 -25.69 -2.21
CA GLU A 327 -24.10 -26.03 -3.64
C GLU A 327 -25.24 -25.26 -4.32
N LYS A 328 -26.40 -25.07 -3.67
CA LYS A 328 -27.45 -24.19 -4.20
C LYS A 328 -27.00 -22.75 -4.38
N ASP A 329 -26.22 -22.21 -3.44
CA ASP A 329 -25.64 -20.86 -3.60
C ASP A 329 -24.67 -20.83 -4.79
N LYS A 330 -23.83 -21.85 -4.97
CA LYS A 330 -22.90 -21.98 -6.09
C LYS A 330 -23.61 -22.15 -7.45
N GLU A 331 -24.72 -22.87 -7.51
CA GLU A 331 -25.54 -22.99 -8.72
C GLU A 331 -26.16 -21.65 -9.09
N LYS A 332 -26.74 -20.95 -8.11
CA LYS A 332 -27.25 -19.59 -8.29
C LYS A 332 -26.16 -18.66 -8.81
N LEU A 333 -24.98 -18.76 -8.21
CA LEU A 333 -23.77 -18.05 -8.59
C LEU A 333 -23.43 -18.20 -10.08
N CYS A 334 -23.42 -19.44 -10.55
CA CYS A 334 -23.13 -19.80 -11.92
C CYS A 334 -24.27 -19.42 -12.87
N GLY A 335 -25.52 -19.41 -12.40
CA GLY A 335 -26.70 -19.09 -13.20
C GLY A 335 -26.87 -17.61 -13.54
N GLU A 336 -26.22 -16.69 -12.82
CA GLU A 336 -26.39 -15.25 -13.03
C GLU A 336 -25.71 -14.70 -14.30
N SER A 337 -24.59 -15.29 -14.76
CA SER A 337 -23.95 -14.91 -16.02
C SER A 337 -22.91 -15.95 -16.50
N GLU A 338 -22.64 -15.99 -17.81
CA GLU A 338 -21.57 -16.83 -18.37
C GLU A 338 -20.17 -16.46 -17.85
N THR A 339 -19.94 -15.18 -17.55
CA THR A 339 -18.69 -14.68 -16.96
C THR A 339 -18.44 -15.30 -15.59
N ASN A 340 -19.49 -15.42 -14.78
CA ASN A 340 -19.40 -16.02 -13.45
C ASN A 340 -19.03 -17.51 -13.53
N VAL A 341 -19.64 -18.25 -14.47
CA VAL A 341 -19.29 -19.65 -14.72
C VAL A 341 -17.82 -19.81 -15.05
N LYS A 342 -17.30 -18.97 -15.96
CA LYS A 342 -15.89 -18.99 -16.37
C LYS A 342 -14.96 -18.72 -15.18
N ILE A 343 -15.27 -17.70 -14.37
CA ILE A 343 -14.44 -17.32 -13.22
C ILE A 343 -14.48 -18.39 -12.12
N VAL A 344 -15.66 -18.88 -11.75
CA VAL A 344 -15.81 -19.94 -10.73
C VAL A 344 -15.06 -21.21 -11.15
N LYS A 345 -15.14 -21.61 -12.43
CA LYS A 345 -14.39 -22.76 -12.96
C LYS A 345 -12.89 -22.56 -13.00
N SER A 346 -12.43 -21.31 -13.16
CA SER A 346 -11.00 -20.98 -13.23
C SER A 346 -10.35 -20.82 -11.84
N CYS A 347 -11.15 -20.67 -10.79
CA CYS A 347 -10.69 -20.54 -9.40
C CYS A 347 -10.37 -21.90 -8.75
N LYS A 348 -9.53 -21.91 -7.70
CA LYS A 348 -9.22 -23.07 -6.84
C LYS A 348 -10.40 -23.53 -5.95
N GLY A 349 -11.59 -23.00 -6.16
CA GLY A 349 -12.82 -23.37 -5.47
C GLY A 349 -13.52 -22.22 -4.75
N ILE A 350 -14.57 -22.58 -4.02
CA ILE A 350 -15.38 -21.67 -3.19
C ILE A 350 -15.37 -22.20 -1.75
N ILE A 351 -15.09 -21.31 -0.79
CA ILE A 351 -15.23 -21.57 0.63
C ILE A 351 -16.39 -20.74 1.17
N TYR A 352 -17.17 -21.34 2.06
CA TYR A 352 -18.24 -20.68 2.80
C TYR A 352 -17.81 -20.51 4.25
N VAL A 353 -17.96 -19.30 4.77
CA VAL A 353 -17.64 -18.96 6.16
C VAL A 353 -18.66 -17.99 6.73
N ASP A 354 -18.79 -18.02 8.05
CA ASP A 354 -19.49 -16.98 8.79
C ASP A 354 -18.59 -16.34 9.83
N ASN A 355 -18.47 -15.01 9.76
CA ASN A 355 -17.55 -14.23 10.56
C ASN A 355 -18.31 -13.08 11.25
N PRO A 356 -19.23 -13.38 12.18
CA PRO A 356 -20.07 -12.37 12.83
C PRO A 356 -19.23 -11.42 13.71
N PRO A 357 -19.69 -10.19 13.98
CA PRO A 357 -18.97 -9.22 14.82
C PRO A 357 -18.77 -9.74 16.25
N ILE A 358 -17.61 -9.43 16.86
CA ILE A 358 -17.29 -9.78 18.26
C ILE A 358 -17.13 -8.54 19.15
N ARG A 359 -17.19 -7.34 18.58
CA ARG A 359 -17.22 -6.05 19.28
C ARG A 359 -18.57 -5.40 19.01
N ILE A 360 -19.45 -5.44 19.99
CA ILE A 360 -20.75 -4.78 19.97
C ILE A 360 -20.55 -3.50 20.78
N PHE A 361 -20.57 -2.33 20.13
CA PHE A 361 -20.52 -1.04 20.82
C PHE A 361 -21.94 -0.50 20.95
N ASP A 362 -22.43 -0.35 22.18
CA ASP A 362 -23.67 0.34 22.45
C ASP A 362 -23.44 1.85 22.33
N PHE A 363 -24.27 2.55 21.56
CA PHE A 363 -24.28 4.03 21.50
C PHE A 363 -25.42 4.63 22.32
N ASP A 364 -26.21 3.81 23.02
CA ASP A 364 -27.30 4.28 23.87
C ASP A 364 -26.91 4.13 25.34
N ASP A 365 -26.21 5.15 25.87
CA ASP A 365 -25.98 5.37 27.30
C ASP A 365 -27.29 5.76 28.05
N ASN A 366 -28.45 5.22 27.65
CA ASN A 366 -29.74 5.64 28.19
C ASN A 366 -30.74 4.50 28.43
N ASP A 367 -30.30 3.27 28.68
CA ASP A 367 -31.22 2.27 29.25
C ASP A 367 -30.52 1.44 30.34
N ASP A 368 -31.00 1.65 31.57
CA ASP A 368 -30.73 0.91 32.80
C ASP A 368 -31.28 -0.53 32.71
N ASP A 369 -30.77 -1.39 31.80
CA ASP A 369 -31.15 -2.80 31.78
C ASP A 369 -29.93 -3.74 31.73
N ASP A 370 -29.76 -4.44 32.85
CA ASP A 370 -28.83 -5.53 33.15
C ASP A 370 -29.01 -6.75 32.23
N ASP A 371 -28.42 -6.73 31.02
CA ASP A 371 -28.37 -7.93 30.15
C ASP A 371 -26.94 -8.23 29.62
N ASP A 372 -25.94 -8.03 30.49
CA ASP A 372 -24.51 -8.30 30.19
C ASP A 372 -24.25 -9.80 29.91
N ASP A 373 -24.99 -10.70 30.57
CA ASP A 373 -24.88 -12.15 30.37
C ASP A 373 -25.30 -12.59 28.95
N GLY A 374 -26.36 -11.99 28.40
CA GLY A 374 -26.83 -12.27 27.04
C GLY A 374 -25.86 -11.77 25.97
N LYS A 375 -25.26 -10.59 26.18
CA LYS A 375 -24.23 -10.02 25.29
C LYS A 375 -22.95 -10.87 25.30
N GLU A 376 -22.46 -11.26 26.48
CA GLU A 376 -21.29 -12.11 26.62
C GLU A 376 -21.53 -13.52 26.03
N ALA A 377 -22.73 -14.08 26.18
CA ALA A 377 -23.12 -15.32 25.52
C ALA A 377 -23.06 -15.22 23.99
N ASN A 378 -23.58 -14.13 23.41
CA ASN A 378 -23.52 -13.87 21.97
C ASN A 378 -22.08 -13.69 21.47
N ILE A 379 -21.24 -12.96 22.19
CA ILE A 379 -19.82 -12.81 21.86
C ILE A 379 -19.11 -14.17 21.87
N ARG A 380 -19.38 -15.02 22.86
CA ARG A 380 -18.85 -16.41 22.92
C ARG A 380 -19.31 -17.26 21.74
N ILE A 381 -20.58 -17.16 21.34
CA ILE A 381 -21.10 -17.85 20.15
C ILE A 381 -20.39 -17.36 18.90
N ASN A 382 -20.25 -16.04 18.74
CA ASN A 382 -19.59 -15.43 17.58
C ASN A 382 -18.10 -15.82 17.49
N ARG A 383 -17.38 -15.86 18.61
CA ARG A 383 -16.00 -16.38 18.69
C ARG A 383 -15.92 -17.84 18.25
N ARG A 384 -16.82 -18.70 18.75
CA ARG A 384 -16.88 -20.12 18.34
C ARG A 384 -17.21 -20.28 16.84
N THR A 385 -18.06 -19.42 16.29
CA THR A 385 -18.37 -19.40 14.86
C THR A 385 -17.16 -18.98 14.03
N ARG A 386 -16.46 -17.91 14.43
CA ARG A 386 -15.19 -17.48 13.82
C ARG A 386 -14.12 -18.57 13.87
N GLU A 387 -14.00 -19.31 14.98
CA GLU A 387 -13.03 -20.41 15.11
C GLU A 387 -13.32 -21.56 14.14
N LYS A 388 -14.60 -21.91 13.95
CA LYS A 388 -15.01 -22.91 12.95
C LYS A 388 -14.67 -22.43 11.53
N SER A 389 -14.91 -21.16 11.23
CA SER A 389 -14.54 -20.54 9.95
C SER A 389 -13.01 -20.55 9.75
N ARG A 390 -12.24 -20.26 10.81
CA ARG A 390 -10.77 -20.30 10.80
C ARG A 390 -10.25 -21.67 10.40
N ILE A 391 -10.74 -22.75 11.01
CA ILE A 391 -10.30 -24.13 10.69
C ILE A 391 -10.56 -24.43 9.21
N ILE A 392 -11.76 -24.14 8.69
CA ILE A 392 -12.10 -24.36 7.27
C ILE A 392 -11.14 -23.60 6.33
N LEU A 393 -10.85 -22.34 6.66
CA LEU A 393 -9.95 -21.51 5.86
C LEU A 393 -8.53 -22.06 5.88
N LEU A 394 -8.01 -22.44 7.04
CA LEU A 394 -6.64 -22.94 7.19
C LEU A 394 -6.45 -24.30 6.54
N ASP A 395 -7.43 -25.21 6.66
CA ASP A 395 -7.42 -26.51 5.98
C ASP A 395 -7.46 -26.35 4.46
N HIS A 396 -8.26 -25.40 3.95
CA HIS A 396 -8.29 -25.09 2.52
C HIS A 396 -6.96 -24.50 2.07
N LEU A 397 -6.42 -23.49 2.77
CA LEU A 397 -5.13 -22.87 2.45
C LEU A 397 -4.00 -23.91 2.41
N LYS A 398 -4.00 -24.85 3.37
CA LYS A 398 -3.07 -25.99 3.38
C LYS A 398 -3.17 -26.81 2.09
N LYS A 399 -4.37 -27.05 1.56
CA LYS A 399 -4.58 -27.80 0.31
C LYS A 399 -4.19 -27.01 -0.92
N VAL A 400 -4.57 -25.74 -1.01
CA VAL A 400 -4.39 -24.95 -2.25
C VAL A 400 -3.01 -24.32 -2.39
N CYS A 401 -2.28 -24.16 -1.30
CA CYS A 401 -0.93 -23.59 -1.32
C CYS A 401 0.17 -24.67 -1.28
N GLN A 402 -0.08 -25.92 -1.67
CA GLN A 402 0.92 -27.01 -1.60
C GLN A 402 2.04 -26.86 -2.65
N GLU A 403 1.75 -26.27 -3.80
CA GLU A 403 2.68 -26.11 -4.91
C GLU A 403 3.48 -24.80 -4.79
N GLU A 404 4.76 -24.81 -5.20
CA GLU A 404 5.67 -23.66 -5.17
C GLU A 404 5.41 -22.66 -6.32
N VAL A 405 4.15 -22.35 -6.59
CA VAL A 405 3.83 -21.41 -7.66
C VAL A 405 3.57 -20.03 -7.05
N GLN A 406 4.52 -19.12 -7.23
CA GLN A 406 4.42 -17.72 -6.80
C GLN A 406 4.07 -16.85 -7.99
N ILE A 407 2.95 -16.11 -7.90
CA ILE A 407 2.60 -15.13 -8.93
C ILE A 407 3.57 -13.97 -8.83
N HIS A 408 4.41 -13.83 -9.85
CA HIS A 408 5.12 -12.59 -10.14
C HIS A 408 4.34 -11.94 -11.28
N MET A 409 3.39 -11.06 -10.98
CA MET A 409 2.69 -10.36 -12.05
C MET A 409 3.71 -9.47 -12.76
N GLY A 410 3.98 -9.77 -14.03
CA GLY A 410 4.58 -8.80 -14.94
C GLY A 410 3.55 -7.69 -15.12
N ILE A 411 3.69 -6.63 -14.33
CA ILE A 411 2.82 -5.46 -14.47
C ILE A 411 3.43 -4.66 -15.61
N ASP A 412 2.90 -4.83 -16.82
CA ASP A 412 3.02 -3.81 -17.86
C ASP A 412 2.20 -2.60 -17.38
N VAL A 413 2.85 -1.69 -16.64
CA VAL A 413 2.27 -0.44 -16.12
C VAL A 413 2.10 0.59 -17.23
#